data_AF-A0AAF0JAT3-F1
#
_entry.id   AF-A0AAF0JAT3-F1
#
_cell.length_a   1.000
_cell.length_b   1.000
_cell.length_c   1.000
_cell.angle_alpha   90.00
_cell.angle_beta   90.00
_cell.angle_gamma   90.00
#
_symmetry.space_group_name_H-M   'P 1'
#
loop_
_entity.id
_entity.type
_entity.pdbx_description
1 polymer ?
#
loop_
_entity_poly.entity_id
_entity_poly.type
_entity_poly.pdbx_seq_one_letter_code
_entity_poly.pdbx_strand_id
1 'polypeptide(L)'
;MDGALNRVLQGEDVNAAAEAVAKATEDPFKFWNQWFDCAAHHADAQDRLIALVQALQKHDVGTIDDQKLWGDLPRLPWSMRESFQLYDNEAKPEQLINISAMFAKCAHAHVANTLMFAVVLFRGVLEEEKEPKDLDARLQALIAWVDGAGKELYNDGKQHGGSSAIAKGGDLWKGAPGFSKERWVFWKERLQSMHTDTSQKLLKAMEATETA
;
A
#
# COMPACT_ATOMS: atom_id res chain seq x y z
N MET A 1 -8.58 -9.02 -19.04
CA MET A 1 -8.52 -9.47 -17.64
C MET A 1 -8.29 -10.96 -17.69
N ASP A 2 -7.21 -11.45 -17.08
CA ASP A 2 -6.97 -12.89 -16.91
C ASP A 2 -8.22 -13.54 -16.28
N GLY A 3 -8.62 -14.70 -16.81
CA GLY A 3 -9.77 -15.45 -16.31
C GLY A 3 -9.64 -15.79 -14.84
N ALA A 4 -8.41 -16.00 -14.33
CA ALA A 4 -8.21 -16.33 -12.92
C ALA A 4 -8.45 -15.15 -11.97
N LEU A 5 -8.01 -13.94 -12.32
CA LEU A 5 -8.31 -12.74 -11.52
C LEU A 5 -9.81 -12.48 -11.45
N ASN A 6 -10.53 -12.62 -12.57
CA ASN A 6 -11.98 -12.47 -12.59
C ASN A 6 -12.70 -13.49 -11.68
N ARG A 7 -12.22 -14.74 -11.61
CA ARG A 7 -12.74 -15.75 -10.68
C ARG A 7 -12.55 -15.34 -9.21
N VAL A 8 -11.38 -14.79 -8.88
CA VAL A 8 -11.11 -14.27 -7.52
C VAL A 8 -12.03 -13.10 -7.18
N LEU A 9 -12.26 -12.18 -8.13
CA LEU A 9 -13.23 -11.09 -7.97
C LEU A 9 -14.66 -11.60 -7.74
N GLN A 10 -15.04 -12.69 -8.39
CA GLN A 10 -16.35 -13.34 -8.23
C GLN A 10 -16.48 -14.21 -6.96
N GLY A 11 -15.40 -14.38 -6.20
CA GLY A 11 -15.43 -15.09 -4.91
C GLY A 11 -15.26 -16.59 -5.05
N GLU A 12 -14.73 -17.06 -6.17
CA GLU A 12 -14.36 -18.46 -6.34
C GLU A 12 -13.17 -18.86 -5.46
N ASP A 13 -12.91 -20.17 -5.38
CA ASP A 13 -11.84 -20.74 -4.57
C ASP A 13 -10.46 -20.21 -4.99
N VAL A 14 -9.77 -19.61 -4.02
CA VAL A 14 -8.46 -18.95 -4.23
C VAL A 14 -7.38 -19.94 -4.61
N ASN A 15 -7.42 -21.19 -4.12
CA ASN A 15 -6.40 -22.19 -4.46
C ASN A 15 -6.57 -22.66 -5.91
N ALA A 16 -7.80 -22.90 -6.36
CA ALA A 16 -8.10 -23.22 -7.75
C ALA A 16 -7.69 -22.08 -8.70
N ALA A 17 -7.91 -20.82 -8.30
CA ALA A 17 -7.43 -19.67 -9.05
C ALA A 17 -5.89 -19.60 -9.08
N ALA A 18 -5.22 -19.83 -7.95
CA ALA A 18 -3.76 -19.88 -7.87
C ALA A 18 -3.18 -20.97 -8.77
N GLU A 19 -3.76 -22.17 -8.79
CA GLU A 19 -3.35 -23.23 -9.70
C GLU A 19 -3.51 -22.84 -11.17
N ALA A 20 -4.59 -22.14 -11.52
CA ALA A 20 -4.83 -21.67 -12.87
C ALA A 20 -3.77 -20.64 -13.29
N VAL A 21 -3.50 -19.64 -12.45
CA VAL A 21 -2.45 -18.64 -12.68
C VAL A 21 -1.07 -19.29 -12.74
N ALA A 22 -0.76 -20.21 -11.82
CA ALA A 22 0.56 -20.84 -11.73
C ALA A 22 0.88 -21.67 -12.99
N LYS A 23 -0.13 -22.27 -13.62
CA LYS A 23 0.00 -23.00 -14.89
C LYS A 23 -0.01 -22.07 -16.11
N ALA A 24 -0.55 -20.87 -15.98
CA ALA A 24 -0.60 -19.92 -17.06
C ALA A 24 0.80 -19.35 -17.31
N THR A 25 1.27 -19.44 -18.56
CA THR A 25 2.56 -18.87 -19.00
C THR A 25 2.45 -17.36 -19.19
N GLU A 26 1.85 -16.65 -18.24
CA GLU A 26 1.67 -15.21 -18.33
C GLU A 26 2.96 -14.47 -17.93
N ASP A 27 3.19 -13.33 -18.59
CA ASP A 27 4.23 -12.39 -18.18
C ASP A 27 3.91 -11.89 -16.76
N PRO A 28 4.77 -12.14 -15.76
CA PRO A 28 4.50 -11.75 -14.37
C PRO A 28 4.28 -10.25 -14.23
N PHE A 29 4.94 -9.41 -15.02
CA PHE A 29 4.74 -7.98 -14.96
C PHE A 29 3.33 -7.57 -15.38
N LYS A 30 2.83 -8.17 -16.47
CA LYS A 30 1.45 -7.97 -16.93
C LYS A 30 0.44 -8.46 -15.89
N PHE A 31 0.70 -9.62 -15.27
CA PHE A 31 -0.13 -10.17 -14.20
C PHE A 31 -0.22 -9.20 -13.01
N TRP A 32 0.92 -8.70 -12.51
CA TRP A 32 0.96 -7.78 -11.38
C TRP A 32 0.26 -6.45 -11.68
N ASN A 33 0.40 -5.90 -12.88
CA ASN A 33 -0.32 -4.70 -13.29
C ASN A 33 -1.84 -4.92 -13.29
N GLN A 34 -2.33 -6.08 -13.77
CA GLN A 34 -3.75 -6.41 -13.71
C GLN A 34 -4.24 -6.65 -12.27
N TRP A 35 -3.40 -7.24 -11.43
CA TRP A 35 -3.72 -7.49 -10.03
C TRP A 35 -3.90 -6.18 -9.25
N PHE A 36 -3.02 -5.19 -9.45
CA PHE A 36 -3.19 -3.85 -8.88
C PHE A 36 -4.40 -3.12 -9.45
N ASP A 37 -4.66 -3.26 -10.76
CA ASP A 37 -5.85 -2.67 -11.36
C ASP A 37 -7.14 -3.25 -10.79
N CYS A 38 -7.18 -4.56 -10.54
CA CYS A 38 -8.28 -5.20 -9.82
C CYS A 38 -8.43 -4.62 -8.40
N ALA A 39 -7.33 -4.49 -7.65
CA ALA A 39 -7.37 -3.96 -6.29
C ALA A 39 -7.83 -2.49 -6.23
N ALA A 40 -7.48 -1.68 -7.23
CA ALA A 40 -7.91 -0.28 -7.32
C ALA A 40 -9.41 -0.12 -7.61
N HIS A 41 -10.03 -1.09 -8.30
CA HIS A 41 -11.44 -1.04 -8.69
C HIS A 41 -12.37 -1.92 -7.84
N HIS A 42 -11.83 -2.85 -7.05
CA HIS A 42 -12.60 -3.83 -6.28
C HIS A 42 -12.08 -3.93 -4.84
N ALA A 43 -12.44 -2.94 -4.01
CA ALA A 43 -12.05 -2.88 -2.60
C ALA A 43 -12.47 -4.13 -1.81
N ASP A 44 -13.65 -4.68 -2.11
CA ASP A 44 -14.22 -5.89 -1.49
C ASP A 44 -13.49 -7.19 -1.85
N ALA A 45 -12.61 -7.16 -2.85
CA ALA A 45 -11.84 -8.31 -3.30
C ALA A 45 -10.40 -8.32 -2.79
N GLN A 46 -9.93 -7.26 -2.13
CA GLN A 46 -8.52 -7.10 -1.78
C GLN A 46 -7.96 -8.21 -0.88
N ASP A 47 -8.73 -8.68 0.11
CA ASP A 47 -8.30 -9.80 0.96
C ASP A 47 -8.16 -11.10 0.17
N ARG A 48 -9.05 -11.35 -0.78
CA ARG A 48 -8.97 -12.49 -1.70
C ARG A 48 -7.78 -12.35 -2.65
N LEU A 49 -7.47 -11.14 -3.10
CA LEU A 49 -6.30 -10.85 -3.93
C LEU A 49 -4.98 -11.07 -3.17
N ILE A 50 -4.91 -10.73 -1.88
CA ILE A 50 -3.75 -11.05 -1.02
C ILE A 50 -3.64 -12.57 -0.82
N ALA A 51 -4.75 -13.24 -0.52
CA ALA A 51 -4.77 -14.70 -0.36
C ALA A 51 -4.32 -15.42 -1.64
N LEU A 52 -4.65 -14.89 -2.83
CA LEU A 52 -4.18 -15.41 -4.11
C LEU A 52 -2.65 -15.39 -4.18
N VAL A 53 -2.01 -14.27 -3.81
CA VAL A 53 -0.54 -14.18 -3.85
C VAL A 53 0.11 -15.14 -2.87
N GLN A 54 -0.44 -15.24 -1.65
CA GLN A 54 0.06 -16.19 -0.65
C GLN A 54 -0.12 -17.65 -1.08
N ALA A 55 -1.18 -17.96 -1.83
CA ALA A 55 -1.37 -19.27 -2.45
C ALA A 55 -0.35 -19.50 -3.57
N LEU A 56 -0.17 -18.52 -4.46
CA LEU A 56 0.82 -18.56 -5.55
C LEU A 56 2.24 -18.81 -5.04
N GLN A 57 2.65 -18.17 -3.94
CA GLN A 57 3.97 -18.35 -3.32
C GLN A 57 4.29 -19.80 -2.93
N LYS A 58 3.29 -20.68 -2.82
CA LYS A 58 3.45 -22.10 -2.53
C LYS A 58 3.75 -22.94 -3.78
N HIS A 59 3.56 -22.38 -4.97
CA HIS A 59 3.80 -23.07 -6.24
C HIS A 59 5.23 -22.85 -6.74
N ASP A 60 5.92 -23.94 -7.01
CA ASP A 60 7.21 -23.94 -7.70
C ASP A 60 7.00 -24.38 -9.15
N VAL A 61 6.94 -23.40 -10.06
CA VAL A 61 6.67 -23.62 -11.49
C VAL A 61 7.84 -23.22 -12.38
N GLY A 62 8.98 -22.92 -11.77
CA GLY A 62 10.20 -22.49 -12.46
C GLY A 62 10.65 -21.07 -12.11
N THR A 63 11.61 -20.59 -12.88
CA THR A 63 12.35 -19.36 -12.59
C THR A 63 12.31 -18.38 -13.76
N ILE A 64 12.31 -17.09 -13.46
CA ILE A 64 12.52 -15.99 -14.41
C ILE A 64 13.63 -15.10 -13.84
N ASP A 65 14.64 -14.76 -14.64
CA ASP A 65 15.83 -14.00 -14.20
C ASP A 65 16.44 -14.54 -12.89
N ASP A 66 16.62 -15.87 -12.83
CA ASP A 66 17.13 -16.62 -11.66
C ASP A 66 16.31 -16.49 -10.36
N GLN A 67 15.08 -15.98 -10.45
CA GLN A 67 14.13 -15.85 -9.33
C GLN A 67 12.97 -16.82 -9.49
N LYS A 68 12.52 -17.44 -8.39
CA LYS A 68 11.32 -18.29 -8.37
C LYS A 68 10.10 -17.45 -8.73
N LEU A 69 9.40 -17.83 -9.80
CA LEU A 69 8.33 -17.01 -10.39
C LEU A 69 7.28 -16.57 -9.37
N TRP A 70 6.82 -17.46 -8.51
CA TRP A 70 5.81 -17.09 -7.51
C TRP A 70 6.37 -16.99 -6.09
N GLY A 71 7.52 -17.62 -5.82
CA GLY A 71 8.16 -17.53 -4.50
C GLY A 71 8.82 -16.16 -4.25
N ASP A 72 9.52 -15.63 -5.25
CA ASP A 72 10.31 -14.39 -5.13
C ASP A 72 9.59 -13.16 -5.69
N LEU A 73 8.43 -13.37 -6.35
CA LEU A 73 7.57 -12.32 -6.92
C LEU A 73 8.34 -11.36 -7.85
N PRO A 74 9.03 -11.87 -8.89
CA PRO A 74 9.76 -11.04 -9.83
C PRO A 74 8.80 -10.07 -10.52
N ARG A 75 9.33 -8.90 -10.90
CA ARG A 75 8.60 -7.78 -11.53
C ARG A 75 7.55 -7.08 -10.64
N LEU A 76 7.10 -7.67 -9.52
CA LEU A 76 6.16 -7.04 -8.59
C LEU A 76 6.64 -5.64 -8.12
N PRO A 77 7.92 -5.44 -7.73
CA PRO A 77 8.39 -4.11 -7.34
C PRO A 77 8.30 -3.06 -8.45
N TRP A 78 8.32 -3.48 -9.72
CA TRP A 78 8.18 -2.56 -10.86
C TRP A 78 6.72 -2.16 -11.04
N SER A 79 5.81 -3.14 -11.03
CA SER A 79 4.36 -2.92 -11.06
C SER A 79 3.87 -2.07 -9.90
N MET A 80 4.45 -2.22 -8.71
CA MET A 80 4.16 -1.36 -7.56
C MET A 80 4.47 0.10 -7.83
N ARG A 81 5.65 0.39 -8.39
CA ARG A 81 6.06 1.76 -8.71
C ARG A 81 5.16 2.38 -9.77
N GLU A 82 4.81 1.62 -10.81
CA GLU A 82 3.88 2.09 -11.85
C GLU A 82 2.48 2.34 -11.29
N SER A 83 1.97 1.42 -10.47
CA SER A 83 0.64 1.54 -9.87
C SER A 83 0.57 2.73 -8.92
N PHE A 84 1.61 2.94 -8.10
CA PHE A 84 1.68 4.11 -7.22
C PHE A 84 1.61 5.42 -8.01
N GLN A 85 2.35 5.52 -9.11
CA GLN A 85 2.32 6.70 -9.99
C GLN A 85 0.97 6.87 -10.72
N LEU A 86 0.36 5.76 -11.14
CA LEU A 86 -0.90 5.78 -11.89
C LEU A 86 -2.09 6.24 -11.04
N TYR A 87 -2.14 5.80 -9.78
CA TYR A 87 -3.28 6.04 -8.89
C TYR A 87 -3.06 7.20 -7.89
N ASP A 88 -1.86 7.80 -7.84
CA ASP A 88 -1.68 9.14 -7.26
C ASP A 88 -2.27 10.21 -8.20
N ASN A 89 -3.60 10.19 -8.31
CA ASN A 89 -4.34 10.99 -9.28
C ASN A 89 -5.57 11.64 -8.63
N GLU A 90 -5.54 12.97 -8.53
CA GLU A 90 -6.60 13.78 -7.94
C GLU A 90 -7.98 13.59 -8.61
N ALA A 91 -8.01 13.18 -9.89
CA ALA A 91 -9.26 12.92 -10.62
C ALA A 91 -9.91 11.57 -10.27
N LYS A 92 -9.25 10.74 -9.45
CA LYS A 92 -9.61 9.34 -9.17
C LYS A 92 -9.51 9.01 -7.67
N PRO A 93 -10.27 9.71 -6.80
CA PRO A 93 -10.11 9.62 -5.36
C PRO A 93 -10.38 8.21 -4.81
N GLU A 94 -11.38 7.49 -5.33
CA GLU A 94 -11.69 6.13 -4.89
C GLU A 94 -10.53 5.16 -5.20
N GLN A 95 -9.94 5.23 -6.40
CA GLN A 95 -8.81 4.38 -6.75
C GLN A 95 -7.57 4.69 -5.89
N LEU A 96 -7.32 5.96 -5.55
CA LEU A 96 -6.24 6.36 -4.64
C LEU A 96 -6.41 5.70 -3.25
N ILE A 97 -7.63 5.74 -2.70
CA ILE A 97 -7.94 5.13 -1.39
C ILE A 97 -7.77 3.62 -1.47
N ASN A 98 -8.33 2.99 -2.50
CA ASN A 98 -8.28 1.54 -2.69
C ASN A 98 -6.84 1.05 -2.88
N ILE A 99 -6.03 1.72 -3.68
CA ILE A 99 -4.63 1.31 -3.88
C ILE A 99 -3.80 1.50 -2.61
N SER A 100 -4.11 2.51 -1.80
CA SER A 100 -3.45 2.76 -0.51
C SER A 100 -3.78 1.65 0.48
N ALA A 101 -5.06 1.25 0.55
CA ALA A 101 -5.50 0.07 1.32
C ALA A 101 -4.77 -1.20 0.86
N MET A 102 -4.66 -1.39 -0.46
CA MET A 102 -3.98 -2.56 -1.01
C MET A 102 -2.49 -2.59 -0.67
N PHE A 103 -1.79 -1.48 -0.80
CA PHE A 103 -0.38 -1.40 -0.42
C PHE A 103 -0.19 -1.61 1.08
N ALA A 104 -1.09 -1.11 1.93
CA ALA A 104 -1.07 -1.38 3.36
C ALA A 104 -1.21 -2.89 3.65
N LYS A 105 -2.19 -3.54 3.02
CA LYS A 105 -2.37 -4.99 3.10
C LYS A 105 -1.14 -5.77 2.62
N CYS A 106 -0.45 -5.32 1.55
CA CYS A 106 0.79 -5.95 1.10
C CYS A 106 1.91 -5.88 2.15
N ALA A 107 2.06 -4.74 2.85
CA ALA A 107 3.04 -4.59 3.91
C ALA A 107 2.72 -5.49 5.10
N HIS A 108 1.46 -5.46 5.55
CA HIS A 108 0.99 -6.26 6.68
C HIS A 108 1.11 -7.76 6.42
N ALA A 109 0.71 -8.21 5.23
CA ALA A 109 0.78 -9.61 4.83
C ALA A 109 2.20 -10.07 4.43
N HIS A 110 3.20 -9.18 4.53
CA HIS A 110 4.58 -9.40 4.11
C HIS A 110 4.74 -9.88 2.66
N VAL A 111 3.78 -9.53 1.79
CA VAL A 111 3.86 -9.77 0.34
C VAL A 111 4.95 -8.90 -0.27
N ALA A 112 5.04 -7.64 0.18
CA ALA A 112 6.14 -6.75 -0.17
C ALA A 112 6.25 -5.60 0.83
N ASN A 113 7.45 -5.06 0.97
CA ASN A 113 7.65 -3.83 1.72
C ASN A 113 7.20 -2.62 0.88
N THR A 114 6.03 -2.08 1.19
CA THR A 114 5.41 -0.94 0.50
C THR A 114 5.37 0.32 1.37
N LEU A 115 5.88 0.27 2.60
CA LEU A 115 5.75 1.35 3.59
C LEU A 115 6.35 2.67 3.11
N MET A 116 7.35 2.64 2.21
CA MET A 116 7.91 3.87 1.64
C MET A 116 6.88 4.71 0.88
N PHE A 117 5.86 4.09 0.28
CA PHE A 117 4.79 4.80 -0.42
C PHE A 117 3.87 5.53 0.56
N ALA A 118 3.64 4.96 1.75
CA ALA A 118 2.93 5.65 2.82
C ALA A 118 3.68 6.94 3.23
N VAL A 119 5.01 6.87 3.42
CA VAL A 119 5.81 8.07 3.76
C VAL A 119 5.65 9.18 2.72
N VAL A 120 5.64 8.82 1.43
CA VAL A 120 5.46 9.81 0.34
C VAL A 120 4.11 10.51 0.48
N LEU A 121 3.04 9.76 0.76
CA LEU A 121 1.71 10.32 0.93
C LEU A 121 1.59 11.16 2.22
N PHE A 122 2.10 10.67 3.36
CA PHE A 122 2.14 11.41 4.61
C PHE A 122 2.89 12.73 4.45
N ARG A 123 4.04 12.70 3.78
CA ARG A 123 4.81 13.91 3.45
C ARG A 123 3.96 14.91 2.67
N GLY A 124 3.37 14.49 1.56
CA GLY A 124 2.60 15.35 0.67
C GLY A 124 1.38 16.01 1.34
N VAL A 125 0.84 15.40 2.40
CA VAL A 125 -0.33 15.91 3.13
C VAL A 125 0.06 16.73 4.35
N LEU A 126 1.07 16.30 5.12
CA LEU A 126 1.33 16.83 6.47
C LEU A 126 2.63 17.61 6.58
N GLU A 127 3.59 17.40 5.67
CA GLU A 127 4.92 18.00 5.75
C GLU A 127 5.18 19.09 4.73
N GLU A 128 4.35 19.25 3.70
CA GLU A 128 4.51 20.35 2.75
C GLU A 128 3.79 21.61 3.23
N GLU A 129 4.31 22.79 2.88
CA GLU A 129 3.68 24.08 3.21
C GLU A 129 2.33 24.25 2.51
N LYS A 130 2.23 23.74 1.28
CA LYS A 130 1.04 23.86 0.45
C LYS A 130 0.15 22.64 0.64
N GLU A 131 -1.10 22.90 1.04
CA GLU A 131 -2.12 21.88 1.14
C GLU A 131 -2.49 21.30 -0.26
N PRO A 132 -2.64 19.96 -0.38
CA PRO A 132 -3.09 19.34 -1.61
C PRO A 132 -4.54 19.71 -1.95
N LYS A 133 -4.86 19.80 -3.25
CA LYS A 133 -6.21 20.17 -3.72
C LYS A 133 -7.26 19.10 -3.38
N ASP A 134 -6.83 17.84 -3.35
CA ASP A 134 -7.60 16.63 -3.08
C ASP A 134 -7.41 16.16 -1.62
N LEU A 135 -7.29 17.11 -0.68
CA LEU A 135 -6.97 16.84 0.72
C LEU A 135 -7.80 15.72 1.35
N ASP A 136 -9.13 15.78 1.21
CA ASP A 136 -10.01 14.79 1.86
C ASP A 136 -9.75 13.37 1.37
N ALA A 137 -9.60 13.19 0.05
CA ALA A 137 -9.28 11.88 -0.54
C ALA A 137 -7.90 11.37 -0.06
N ARG A 138 -6.91 12.25 0.05
CA ARG A 138 -5.58 11.89 0.58
C ARG A 138 -5.62 11.54 2.06
N LEU A 139 -6.40 12.26 2.87
CA LEU A 139 -6.61 11.91 4.27
C LEU A 139 -7.32 10.54 4.41
N GLN A 140 -8.31 10.24 3.57
CA GLN A 140 -8.95 8.92 3.53
C GLN A 140 -7.97 7.82 3.11
N ALA A 141 -7.09 8.09 2.16
CA ALA A 141 -6.03 7.17 1.75
C ALA A 141 -5.00 6.93 2.87
N LEU A 142 -4.66 7.96 3.66
CA LEU A 142 -3.84 7.82 4.87
C LEU A 142 -4.53 7.02 5.96
N ILE A 143 -5.85 7.15 6.13
CA ILE A 143 -6.63 6.29 7.03
C ILE A 143 -6.50 4.83 6.59
N ALA A 144 -6.68 4.54 5.29
CA ALA A 144 -6.52 3.19 4.76
C ALA A 144 -5.12 2.61 5.03
N TRP A 145 -4.07 3.43 4.99
CA TRP A 145 -2.71 3.04 5.39
C TRP A 145 -2.60 2.71 6.88
N VAL A 146 -3.13 3.55 7.76
CA VAL A 146 -3.07 3.33 9.21
C VAL A 146 -3.92 2.14 9.64
N ASP A 147 -5.11 1.98 9.07
CA ASP A 147 -5.99 0.84 9.35
C ASP A 147 -5.38 -0.48 8.89
N GLY A 148 -4.73 -0.49 7.71
CA GLY A 148 -4.17 -1.70 7.12
C GLY A 148 -2.77 -2.06 7.61
N ALA A 149 -1.94 -1.07 7.96
CA ALA A 149 -0.52 -1.27 8.28
C ALA A 149 0.00 -0.34 9.38
N GLY A 150 -0.87 0.20 10.24
CA GLY A 150 -0.50 1.16 11.29
C GLY A 150 0.61 0.62 12.20
N LYS A 151 0.54 -0.66 12.58
CA LYS A 151 1.53 -1.29 13.45
C LYS A 151 2.91 -1.33 12.80
N GLU A 152 2.99 -1.64 11.51
CA GLU A 152 4.21 -1.66 10.72
C GLU A 152 4.76 -0.24 10.49
N LEU A 153 3.88 0.74 10.29
CA LEU A 153 4.25 2.15 10.14
C LEU A 153 4.85 2.70 11.46
N TYR A 154 4.17 2.50 12.58
CA TYR A 154 4.59 3.03 13.89
C TYR A 154 5.76 2.24 14.48
N ASN A 155 5.74 0.91 14.39
CA ASN A 155 6.80 -0.01 14.84
C ASN A 155 7.30 0.28 16.27
N ASP A 156 6.39 0.40 17.22
CA ASP A 156 6.66 0.80 18.62
C ASP A 156 7.43 2.14 18.75
N GLY A 157 7.33 3.01 17.75
CA GLY A 157 8.09 4.26 17.66
C GLY A 157 9.57 4.08 17.28
N LYS A 158 10.04 2.87 17.00
CA LYS A 158 11.42 2.60 16.60
C LYS A 158 11.67 3.16 15.21
N GLN A 159 12.83 3.80 15.03
CA GLN A 159 13.19 4.38 13.74
C GLN A 159 13.41 3.29 12.67
N HIS A 160 12.77 3.45 11.50
CA HIS A 160 12.94 2.54 10.37
C HIS A 160 12.64 3.22 9.02
N GLY A 161 12.93 2.55 7.90
CA GLY A 161 12.63 3.07 6.55
C GLY A 161 13.46 4.29 6.11
N GLY A 162 14.40 4.77 6.93
CA GLY A 162 15.19 5.99 6.67
C GLY A 162 16.36 5.84 5.69
N SER A 163 16.68 4.63 5.24
CA SER A 163 17.78 4.38 4.29
C SER A 163 17.45 4.79 2.84
N SER A 164 16.16 4.94 2.51
CA SER A 164 15.72 5.31 1.17
C SER A 164 15.57 6.83 1.03
N ALA A 165 16.14 7.39 -0.03
CA ALA A 165 15.96 8.81 -0.37
C ALA A 165 14.49 9.19 -0.60
N ILE A 166 13.64 8.22 -0.95
CA ILE A 166 12.19 8.41 -1.12
C ILE A 166 11.53 8.81 0.21
N ALA A 167 12.05 8.32 1.34
CA ALA A 167 11.49 8.52 2.66
C ALA A 167 11.96 9.82 3.34
N LYS A 168 12.59 10.74 2.61
CA LYS A 168 12.99 12.06 3.12
C LYS A 168 11.78 12.89 3.60
N GLY A 169 12.07 13.89 4.42
CA GLY A 169 11.11 14.91 4.87
C GLY A 169 10.61 15.82 3.74
N GLY A 170 9.43 16.41 3.95
CA GLY A 170 8.92 17.59 3.24
C GLY A 170 9.38 18.89 3.87
N ASP A 171 8.87 20.01 3.37
CA ASP A 171 9.34 21.36 3.73
C ASP A 171 9.28 21.69 5.22
N LEU A 172 8.29 21.17 5.94
CA LEU A 172 8.02 21.43 7.36
C LEU A 172 8.72 20.43 8.30
N TRP A 173 9.13 19.26 7.83
CA TRP A 173 9.81 18.26 8.65
C TRP A 173 11.32 18.50 8.70
N LYS A 174 11.87 18.64 9.91
CA LYS A 174 13.31 18.91 10.13
C LYS A 174 14.07 17.75 10.79
N GLY A 175 13.39 16.65 11.11
CA GLY A 175 14.01 15.47 11.69
C GLY A 175 14.56 14.50 10.66
N ALA A 176 14.86 13.27 11.11
CA ALA A 176 15.46 12.24 10.27
C ALA A 176 14.49 11.68 9.20
N PRO A 177 15.00 11.13 8.08
CA PRO A 177 14.20 10.38 7.11
C PRO A 177 13.60 9.10 7.68
N GLY A 178 12.57 8.57 7.01
CA GLY A 178 11.88 7.35 7.41
C GLY A 178 10.77 7.57 8.42
N PHE A 179 10.40 6.51 9.12
CA PHE A 179 9.45 6.54 10.23
C PHE A 179 10.21 6.66 11.55
N SER A 180 9.67 7.46 12.46
CA SER A 180 10.14 7.54 13.84
C SER A 180 9.00 8.02 14.74
N LYS A 181 9.13 7.83 16.05
CA LYS A 181 8.18 8.37 17.02
C LYS A 181 8.01 9.88 16.89
N GLU A 182 9.10 10.61 16.69
CA GLU A 182 9.09 12.07 16.55
C GLU A 182 8.31 12.51 15.30
N ARG A 183 8.53 11.82 14.17
CA ARG A 183 7.82 12.13 12.92
C ARG A 183 6.33 11.79 13.02
N TRP A 184 6.00 10.69 13.71
CA TRP A 184 4.63 10.30 14.00
C TRP A 184 3.90 11.34 14.87
N VAL A 185 4.55 11.83 15.93
CA VAL A 185 4.02 12.92 16.77
C VAL A 185 3.80 14.19 15.95
N PHE A 186 4.78 14.57 15.12
CA PHE A 186 4.65 15.72 14.23
C PHE A 186 3.43 15.59 13.31
N TRP A 187 3.22 14.42 12.68
CA TRP A 187 2.03 14.17 11.86
C TRP A 187 0.72 14.34 12.63
N LYS A 188 0.64 13.82 13.87
CA LYS A 188 -0.54 14.00 14.72
C LYS A 188 -0.82 15.47 15.03
N GLU A 189 0.21 16.25 15.36
CA GLU A 189 0.08 17.70 15.59
C GLU A 189 -0.43 18.44 14.34
N ARG A 190 0.05 18.07 13.16
CA ARG A 190 -0.43 18.61 11.88
C ARG A 190 -1.91 18.30 11.67
N LEU A 191 -2.33 17.05 11.90
CA LEU A 191 -3.74 16.64 11.78
C LEU A 191 -4.67 17.37 12.75
N GLN A 192 -4.21 17.64 13.97
CA GLN A 192 -4.94 18.44 14.95
C GLN A 192 -5.22 19.86 14.44
N SER A 193 -4.25 20.48 13.75
CA SER A 193 -4.36 21.84 13.22
C SER A 193 -5.27 21.99 11.99
N MET A 194 -5.60 20.90 11.29
CA MET A 194 -6.42 20.93 10.07
C MET A 194 -7.92 21.09 10.34
N HIS A 195 -8.39 20.74 11.54
CA HIS A 195 -9.79 20.91 11.98
C HIS A 195 -10.86 20.33 11.02
N THR A 196 -10.56 19.27 10.27
CA THR A 196 -11.55 18.55 9.45
C THR A 196 -11.98 17.24 10.11
N ASP A 197 -13.20 16.77 9.84
CA ASP A 197 -13.67 15.48 10.38
C ASP A 197 -12.74 14.32 9.98
N THR A 198 -12.25 14.33 8.75
CA THR A 198 -11.34 13.30 8.23
C THR A 198 -9.98 13.36 8.90
N SER A 199 -9.43 14.56 9.17
CA SER A 199 -8.16 14.67 9.91
C SER A 199 -8.30 14.17 11.35
N GLN A 200 -9.45 14.42 12.00
CA GLN A 200 -9.72 13.90 13.34
C GLN A 200 -9.91 12.38 13.36
N LYS A 201 -10.50 11.78 12.32
CA LYS A 201 -10.59 10.32 12.18
C LYS A 201 -9.20 9.70 12.05
N LEU A 202 -8.35 10.26 11.18
CA LEU A 202 -6.98 9.79 11.00
C LEU A 202 -6.16 9.90 12.29
N LEU A 203 -6.26 11.03 12.98
CA LEU A 203 -5.60 11.23 14.27
C LEU A 203 -5.97 10.12 15.27
N LYS A 204 -7.26 9.82 15.41
CA LYS A 204 -7.74 8.74 16.31
C LYS A 204 -7.22 7.37 15.90
N ALA A 205 -7.16 7.06 14.60
CA ALA A 205 -6.61 5.80 14.11
C ALA A 205 -5.11 5.68 14.44
N MET A 206 -4.36 6.78 14.30
CA MET A 206 -2.94 6.83 14.66
C MET A 206 -2.72 6.67 16.17
N GLU A 207 -3.55 7.30 17.01
CA GLU A 207 -3.49 7.14 18.46
C GLU A 207 -3.84 5.72 18.92
N ALA A 208 -4.85 5.10 18.30
CA ALA A 208 -5.22 3.72 18.60
C ALA A 208 -4.07 2.74 18.30
N THR A 209 -3.36 2.97 17.20
CA THR A 209 -2.19 2.18 16.79
C THR A 209 -1.08 2.15 17.84
N GLU A 210 -0.87 3.25 18.57
CA GLU A 210 0.17 3.34 19.62
C GLU A 210 -0.15 2.48 20.85
N THR A 211 -1.42 2.09 21.02
CA THR A 211 -1.93 1.39 22.20
C THR A 211 -2.27 -0.08 21.97
N ALA A 212 -2.16 -0.57 20.72
CA ALA A 212 -2.67 -1.86 20.26
C ALA A 212 -1.58 -2.91 19.98
#